data_AF-A0A8U0NM90-F1
#
_entry.id   AF-A0A8U0NM90-F1
#
_cell.length_a   1.000
_cell.length_b   1.000
_cell.length_c   1.000
_cell.angle_alpha   90.00
_cell.angle_beta   90.00
_cell.angle_gamma   90.00
#
_symmetry.space_group_name_H-M   'P 1'
#
loop_
_entity.id
_entity.type
_entity.pdbx_description
1 polymer ?
#
loop_
_entity_poly.entity_id
_entity_poly.type
_entity_poly.pdbx_seq_one_letter_code
_entity_poly.pdbx_strand_id
1 'polypeptide(L)'
;MEGAEAEAREGASVARDLLALGYEGFPGAPSLGPWCPDFRALCARLAAELASLGALERERGQSAEALRAGDGPDAEEEFLRQLAGLLQELHCPDRALCGGEGAAALRDPGACLRLLRFLQPLLSFPLDAPRWEALESLCQRLGDQYCCRRCLLLKRLDLTTSSFHWSDRAEAQGEAMKAVLIPIREALTPESDVSIAHVLAARADLSRLVPATSKAARQGTCCAINKVLMGNVPDRGGRPNELEAPMPSWQSRREDGGGRKAGHQNWGRKKKKK
;
A
#
# COMPACT_ATOMS: atom_id res chain seq x y z
N MET A 1 33.88 9.23 4.04
CA MET A 1 34.13 8.75 2.66
C MET A 1 33.00 7.85 2.16
N GLU A 2 32.48 6.93 2.98
CA GLU A 2 31.43 5.98 2.57
C GLU A 2 30.10 6.62 2.11
N GLY A 3 29.66 7.73 2.74
CA GLY A 3 28.43 8.43 2.33
C GLY A 3 28.50 9.14 0.97
N ALA A 4 29.63 9.77 0.66
CA ALA A 4 29.83 10.47 -0.62
C ALA A 4 29.95 9.49 -1.80
N GLU A 5 30.55 8.31 -1.57
CA GLU A 5 30.56 7.25 -2.58
C GLU A 5 29.18 6.65 -2.84
N ALA A 6 28.37 6.47 -1.78
CA ALA A 6 27.00 5.99 -1.92
C ALA A 6 26.12 6.97 -2.72
N GLU A 7 26.24 8.25 -2.44
CA GLU A 7 25.53 9.31 -3.16
C GLU A 7 25.95 9.41 -4.62
N ALA A 8 27.25 9.28 -4.92
CA ALA A 8 27.74 9.24 -6.29
C ALA A 8 27.21 8.03 -7.07
N ARG A 9 27.12 6.86 -6.43
CA ARG A 9 26.52 5.66 -7.03
C ARG A 9 25.03 5.83 -7.29
N GLU A 10 24.30 6.43 -6.36
CA GLU A 10 22.88 6.73 -6.53
C GLU A 10 22.67 7.73 -7.67
N GLY A 11 23.46 8.80 -7.74
CA GLY A 11 23.43 9.76 -8.83
C GLY A 11 23.68 9.11 -10.19
N ALA A 12 24.65 8.20 -10.28
CA ALA A 12 24.90 7.43 -11.50
C ALA A 12 23.75 6.47 -11.85
N SER A 13 23.02 5.95 -10.85
CA SER A 13 21.83 5.14 -11.09
C SER A 13 20.68 5.98 -11.64
N VAL A 14 20.38 7.11 -11.00
CA VAL A 14 19.33 8.04 -11.43
C VAL A 14 19.61 8.54 -12.85
N ALA A 15 20.86 8.90 -13.15
CA ALA A 15 21.26 9.34 -14.48
C ALA A 15 21.02 8.25 -15.55
N ARG A 16 21.36 6.99 -15.27
CA ARG A 16 21.11 5.87 -16.20
C ARG A 16 19.62 5.65 -16.44
N ASP A 17 18.80 5.74 -15.39
CA ASP A 17 17.35 5.54 -15.50
C ASP A 17 16.71 6.69 -16.30
N LEU A 18 17.17 7.93 -16.11
CA LEU A 18 16.76 9.09 -16.92
C LEU A 18 17.12 8.91 -18.40
N LEU A 19 18.36 8.50 -18.68
CA LEU A 19 18.80 8.23 -20.06
C LEU A 19 17.96 7.14 -20.72
N ALA A 20 17.61 6.07 -20.00
CA ALA A 20 16.76 5.00 -20.51
C ALA A 20 15.34 5.48 -20.84
N LEU A 21 14.86 6.51 -20.13
CA LEU A 21 13.60 7.21 -20.39
C LEU A 21 13.71 8.29 -21.49
N GLY A 22 14.90 8.52 -22.06
CA GLY A 22 15.15 9.53 -23.11
C GLY A 22 15.45 10.93 -22.58
N TYR A 23 15.70 11.08 -21.28
CA TYR A 23 16.13 12.35 -20.68
C TYR A 23 17.64 12.51 -20.79
N GLU A 24 18.04 13.30 -21.78
CA GLU A 24 19.43 13.72 -21.96
C GLU A 24 19.79 14.89 -21.05
N GLY A 25 21.08 15.01 -20.70
CA GLY A 25 21.62 16.16 -19.98
C GLY A 25 21.32 16.17 -18.48
N PHE A 26 21.46 15.03 -17.79
CA PHE A 26 21.36 14.98 -16.34
C PHE A 26 22.30 16.00 -15.67
N PRO A 27 21.79 16.91 -14.82
CA PRO A 27 22.64 17.86 -14.11
C PRO A 27 23.59 17.10 -13.19
N GLY A 28 24.90 17.35 -13.33
CA GLY A 28 25.89 16.82 -12.39
C GLY A 28 25.66 17.34 -10.98
N ALA A 29 26.36 16.77 -9.99
CA ALA A 29 26.25 17.17 -8.57
C ALA A 29 26.23 18.70 -8.31
N PRO A 30 27.06 19.56 -8.96
CA PRO A 30 27.01 21.01 -8.70
C PRO A 30 25.78 21.72 -9.27
N SER A 31 25.09 21.14 -10.25
CA SER A 31 23.86 21.67 -10.85
C SER A 31 22.60 20.97 -10.34
N LEU A 32 22.74 20.10 -9.34
CA LEU A 32 21.63 19.36 -8.75
C LEU A 32 20.95 20.20 -7.65
N GLY A 33 19.91 20.95 -8.03
CA GLY A 33 19.11 21.73 -7.08
C GLY A 33 18.21 22.78 -7.73
N PRO A 34 17.24 23.34 -6.98
CA PRO A 34 16.21 24.25 -7.50
C PRO A 34 16.78 25.58 -8.04
N TRP A 35 17.98 26.00 -7.63
CA TRP A 35 18.66 27.16 -8.21
C TRP A 35 19.08 26.94 -9.68
N CYS A 36 19.21 25.68 -10.12
CA CYS A 36 19.58 25.35 -11.49
C CYS A 36 18.33 25.29 -12.39
N PRO A 37 18.30 26.02 -13.52
CA PRO A 37 17.18 25.97 -14.46
C PRO A 37 17.00 24.58 -15.09
N ASP A 38 18.09 23.88 -15.41
CA ASP A 38 18.03 22.54 -16.01
C ASP A 38 17.40 21.50 -15.07
N PHE A 39 17.71 21.59 -13.77
CA PHE A 39 17.11 20.74 -12.75
C PHE A 39 15.60 20.99 -12.63
N ARG A 40 15.18 22.26 -12.58
CA ARG A 40 13.77 22.64 -12.54
C ARG A 40 13.03 22.19 -13.81
N ALA A 41 13.64 22.34 -14.98
CA ALA A 41 13.10 21.87 -16.25
C ALA A 41 12.96 20.34 -16.31
N LEU A 42 13.93 19.61 -15.77
CA LEU A 42 13.83 18.15 -15.64
C LEU A 42 12.68 17.73 -14.74
N CYS A 43 12.55 18.32 -13.54
CA CYS A 43 11.45 18.03 -12.63
C CYS A 43 10.09 18.36 -13.26
N ALA A 44 9.98 19.51 -13.93
CA ALA A 44 8.77 19.94 -14.63
C ALA A 44 8.35 18.95 -15.73
N ARG A 45 9.31 18.45 -16.52
CA ARG A 45 9.03 17.45 -17.58
C ARG A 45 8.54 16.12 -16.99
N LEU A 46 9.23 15.60 -15.97
CA LEU A 46 8.82 14.37 -15.29
C LEU A 46 7.41 14.51 -14.68
N ALA A 47 7.15 15.63 -14.02
CA ALA A 47 5.83 15.92 -13.46
C ALA A 47 4.73 16.01 -14.54
N ALA A 48 5.03 16.64 -15.69
CA ALA A 48 4.10 16.74 -16.81
C ALA A 48 3.81 15.38 -17.44
N GLU A 49 4.81 14.48 -17.55
CA GLU A 49 4.60 13.12 -18.03
C GLU A 49 3.70 12.33 -17.08
N LEU A 50 3.98 12.37 -15.77
CA LEU A 50 3.11 11.75 -14.76
C LEU A 50 1.67 12.28 -14.86
N ALA A 51 1.49 13.59 -15.02
CA ALA A 51 0.18 14.20 -15.23
C ALA A 51 -0.50 13.70 -16.52
N SER A 52 0.26 13.53 -17.61
CA SER A 52 -0.26 13.03 -18.90
C SER A 52 -0.74 11.58 -18.80
N LEU A 53 -0.06 10.77 -17.99
CA LEU A 53 -0.40 9.37 -17.72
C LEU A 53 -1.53 9.21 -16.69
N GLY A 54 -2.09 10.31 -16.17
CA GLY A 54 -3.20 10.25 -15.19
C GLY A 54 -2.75 9.94 -13.77
N ALA A 55 -1.48 10.20 -13.42
CA ALA A 55 -0.98 10.07 -12.05
C ALA A 55 -1.62 11.05 -11.05
N LEU A 56 -2.11 12.18 -11.57
CA LEU A 56 -2.80 13.20 -10.79
C LEU A 56 -4.30 12.89 -10.84
N GLU A 57 -4.89 12.68 -9.66
CA GLU A 57 -6.33 12.58 -9.52
C GLU A 57 -6.96 13.85 -10.10
N ARG A 58 -7.65 13.71 -11.24
CA ARG A 58 -8.50 14.78 -11.77
C ARG A 58 -9.77 14.83 -10.92
N GLU A 59 -9.64 15.18 -9.65
CA GLU A 59 -10.81 15.58 -8.88
C GLU A 59 -11.40 16.82 -9.56
N ARG A 60 -12.70 16.71 -9.80
CA ARG A 60 -13.52 17.54 -10.68
C ARG A 60 -13.43 19.03 -10.29
N GLY A 61 -12.47 19.76 -10.85
CA GLY A 61 -12.45 21.22 -10.84
C GLY A 61 -11.20 21.92 -10.26
N GLN A 62 -10.21 21.19 -9.74
CA GLN A 62 -8.94 21.79 -9.30
C GLN A 62 -7.82 21.18 -10.14
N SER A 63 -7.53 21.82 -11.27
CA SER A 63 -6.36 21.45 -12.06
C SER A 63 -5.13 21.80 -11.22
N ALA A 64 -4.34 20.80 -10.85
CA ALA A 64 -2.99 21.00 -10.37
C ALA A 64 -2.28 21.98 -11.30
N GLU A 65 -1.77 23.09 -10.76
CA GLU A 65 -0.90 23.98 -11.53
C GLU A 65 0.30 23.14 -11.95
N ALA A 66 0.43 22.86 -13.26
CA ALA A 66 1.54 22.08 -13.77
C ALA A 66 2.86 22.69 -13.30
N LEU A 67 3.74 21.87 -12.73
CA LEU A 67 5.05 22.32 -12.23
C LEU A 67 5.82 23.02 -13.36
N ARG A 68 6.15 24.30 -13.17
CA ARG A 68 6.82 25.13 -14.16
C ARG A 68 8.28 25.32 -13.77
N ALA A 69 9.17 25.22 -14.75
CA ALA A 69 10.58 25.51 -14.53
C ALA A 69 10.82 26.98 -14.19
N GLY A 70 10.29 27.88 -15.03
CA GLY A 70 10.41 29.34 -14.91
C GLY A 70 11.83 29.88 -15.12
N ASP A 71 11.97 31.02 -15.80
CA ASP A 71 13.27 31.70 -16.05
C ASP A 71 13.36 33.10 -15.42
N GLY A 72 12.36 33.49 -14.63
CA GLY A 72 12.31 34.78 -13.94
C GLY A 72 13.17 34.84 -12.67
N PRO A 73 13.37 36.05 -12.11
CA PRO A 73 14.13 36.25 -10.87
C PRO A 73 13.55 35.47 -9.68
N ASP A 74 12.21 35.29 -9.64
CA ASP A 74 11.50 34.58 -8.55
C ASP A 74 11.21 33.11 -8.91
N ALA A 75 11.83 32.59 -9.97
CA ALA A 75 11.45 31.29 -10.52
C ALA A 75 11.87 30.09 -9.65
N GLU A 76 12.88 30.24 -8.79
CA GLU A 76 13.22 29.23 -7.77
C GLU A 76 12.09 29.11 -6.74
N GLU A 77 11.62 30.25 -6.20
CA GLU A 77 10.61 30.29 -5.14
C GLU A 77 9.24 29.82 -5.65
N GLU A 78 8.86 30.24 -6.86
CA GLU A 78 7.64 29.79 -7.52
C GLU A 78 7.68 28.29 -7.83
N PHE A 79 8.82 27.77 -8.31
CA PHE A 79 9.02 26.33 -8.51
C PHE A 79 8.85 25.55 -7.20
N LEU A 80 9.47 26.01 -6.11
CA LEU A 80 9.39 25.35 -4.80
C LEU A 80 7.96 25.34 -4.25
N ARG A 81 7.21 26.44 -4.43
CA ARG A 81 5.80 26.54 -4.05
C ARG A 81 4.94 25.52 -4.80
N GLN A 82 5.08 25.46 -6.13
CA GLN A 82 4.36 24.50 -6.98
C GLN A 82 4.76 23.06 -6.67
N LEU A 83 6.05 22.82 -6.44
CA LEU A 83 6.58 21.51 -6.09
C LEU A 83 5.98 20.99 -4.79
N ALA A 84 5.84 21.83 -3.76
CA ALA A 84 5.23 21.42 -2.49
C ALA A 84 3.78 20.95 -2.69
N GLY A 85 2.99 21.67 -3.48
CA GLY A 85 1.63 21.26 -3.84
C GLY A 85 1.61 19.93 -4.59
N LEU A 86 2.46 19.79 -5.61
CA LEU A 86 2.58 18.56 -6.39
C LEU A 86 2.97 17.36 -5.50
N LEU A 87 3.96 17.50 -4.61
CA LEU A 87 4.40 16.42 -3.73
C LEU A 87 3.30 15.99 -2.75
N GLN A 88 2.46 16.92 -2.31
CA GLN A 88 1.31 16.62 -1.46
C GLN A 88 0.22 15.85 -2.22
N GLU A 89 -0.13 16.30 -3.43
CA GLU A 89 -1.07 15.62 -4.32
C GLU A 89 -0.61 14.21 -4.68
N LEU A 90 0.69 14.07 -4.95
CA LEU A 90 1.32 12.79 -5.26
C LEU A 90 1.58 11.93 -4.02
N HIS A 91 1.20 12.39 -2.81
CA HIS A 91 1.40 11.69 -1.54
C HIS A 91 2.85 11.25 -1.29
N CYS A 92 3.80 12.14 -1.55
CA CYS A 92 5.22 11.83 -1.40
C CYS A 92 5.56 11.43 0.05
N PRO A 93 6.21 10.27 0.26
CA PRO A 93 6.51 9.77 1.60
C PRO A 93 7.71 10.46 2.27
N ASP A 94 8.49 11.24 1.54
CA ASP A 94 9.66 11.94 2.07
C ASP A 94 9.22 13.21 2.82
N ARG A 95 9.23 13.12 4.15
CA ARG A 95 8.83 14.23 5.03
C ARG A 95 9.75 15.45 4.95
N ALA A 96 11.02 15.26 4.59
CA ALA A 96 11.94 16.39 4.44
C ALA A 96 11.58 17.22 3.20
N LEU A 97 11.12 16.56 2.13
CA LEU A 97 10.67 17.23 0.90
C LEU A 97 9.26 17.84 1.05
N CYS A 98 8.35 17.17 1.76
CA CYS A 98 6.96 17.62 1.93
C CYS A 98 6.73 18.61 3.08
N GLY A 99 7.75 18.87 3.92
CA GLY A 99 7.64 19.78 5.05
C GLY A 99 7.81 21.25 4.66
N GLY A 100 7.56 22.17 5.60
CA GLY A 100 7.81 23.61 5.42
C GLY A 100 9.28 23.98 5.19
N GLU A 101 10.20 23.02 5.34
CA GLU A 101 11.63 23.16 5.09
C GLU A 101 12.08 22.54 3.76
N GLY A 102 11.16 22.16 2.86
CA GLY A 102 11.51 21.50 1.58
C GLY A 102 12.54 22.28 0.75
N ALA A 103 12.49 23.61 0.78
CA ALA A 103 13.49 24.49 0.17
C ALA A 103 14.90 24.32 0.76
N ALA A 104 14.99 24.13 2.08
CA ALA A 104 16.25 23.87 2.77
C ALA A 104 16.74 22.44 2.51
N ALA A 105 15.82 21.47 2.48
CA ALA A 105 16.14 20.08 2.16
C ALA A 105 16.76 19.94 0.78
N LEU A 106 16.24 20.65 -0.23
CA LEU A 106 16.77 20.63 -1.60
C LEU A 106 18.11 21.35 -1.79
N ARG A 107 18.73 21.87 -0.73
CA ARG A 107 20.15 22.27 -0.74
C ARG A 107 21.08 21.07 -0.65
N ASP A 108 20.59 19.94 -0.15
CA ASP A 108 21.28 18.65 -0.10
C ASP A 108 21.13 17.92 -1.45
N PRO A 109 22.23 17.58 -2.16
CA PRO A 109 22.14 16.89 -3.44
C PRO A 109 21.45 15.52 -3.29
N GLY A 110 21.63 14.85 -2.16
CA GLY A 110 20.90 13.62 -1.83
C GLY A 110 19.38 13.79 -1.83
N ALA A 111 18.85 14.91 -1.31
CA ALA A 111 17.42 15.22 -1.36
C ALA A 111 16.94 15.48 -2.80
N CYS A 112 17.75 16.14 -3.62
CA CYS A 112 17.45 16.34 -5.03
C CYS A 112 17.41 15.01 -5.80
N LEU A 113 18.32 14.07 -5.52
CA LEU A 113 18.28 12.73 -6.10
C LEU A 113 17.01 11.97 -5.68
N ARG A 114 16.62 12.04 -4.41
CA ARG A 114 15.37 11.43 -3.92
C ARG A 114 14.13 12.04 -4.58
N LEU A 115 14.13 13.35 -4.80
CA LEU A 115 13.06 14.02 -5.55
C LEU A 115 12.98 13.50 -6.99
N LEU A 116 14.09 13.46 -7.72
CA LEU A 116 14.11 12.95 -9.10
C LEU A 116 13.66 11.49 -9.16
N ARG A 117 14.15 10.66 -8.23
CA ARG A 117 13.72 9.26 -8.08
C ARG A 117 12.23 9.14 -7.82
N PHE A 118 11.69 10.06 -7.01
CA PHE A 118 10.27 10.12 -6.71
C PHE A 118 9.44 10.59 -7.90
N LEU A 119 9.93 11.47 -8.78
CA LEU A 119 9.20 11.93 -9.96
C LEU A 119 9.33 10.98 -11.16
N GLN A 120 10.26 10.03 -11.11
CA GLN A 120 10.43 9.02 -12.17
C GLN A 120 9.32 7.96 -12.13
N PRO A 121 8.77 7.59 -13.31
CA PRO A 121 7.99 6.37 -13.44
C PRO A 121 8.80 5.14 -13.03
N LEU A 122 8.12 4.14 -12.47
CA LEU A 122 8.72 2.86 -12.07
C LEU A 122 9.22 2.09 -13.30
N LEU A 123 8.55 2.23 -14.44
CA LEU A 123 8.94 1.60 -15.68
C LEU A 123 9.96 2.47 -16.41
N SER A 124 11.22 2.04 -16.39
CA SER A 124 12.36 2.76 -17.00
C SER A 124 12.69 2.29 -18.42
N PHE A 125 11.87 1.44 -19.03
CA PHE A 125 12.15 0.85 -20.34
C PHE A 125 10.98 1.05 -21.30
N PRO A 126 11.26 1.33 -22.58
CA PRO A 126 10.22 1.41 -23.60
C PRO A 126 9.56 0.05 -23.78
N LEU A 127 8.24 0.07 -23.96
CA LEU A 127 7.44 -1.12 -24.27
C LEU A 127 7.35 -1.25 -25.79
N ASP A 128 7.77 -2.42 -26.29
CA ASP A 128 7.51 -2.83 -27.67
C ASP A 128 6.07 -3.37 -27.80
N ALA A 129 5.60 -3.53 -29.03
CA ALA A 129 4.24 -4.01 -29.32
C ALA A 129 3.86 -5.32 -28.56
N PRO A 130 4.68 -6.38 -28.53
CA PRO A 130 4.29 -7.61 -27.81
C PRO A 130 4.21 -7.41 -26.28
N ARG A 131 5.04 -6.53 -25.70
CA ARG A 131 4.94 -6.22 -24.26
C ARG A 131 3.70 -5.39 -23.95
N TRP A 132 3.27 -4.51 -24.85
CA TRP A 132 2.00 -3.78 -24.71
C TRP A 132 0.82 -4.74 -24.67
N GLU A 133 0.73 -5.67 -25.62
CA GLU A 133 -0.34 -6.69 -25.63
C GLU A 133 -0.32 -7.54 -24.35
N ALA A 134 0.86 -7.93 -23.88
CA ALA A 134 1.01 -8.68 -22.64
C ALA A 134 0.56 -7.88 -21.41
N LEU A 135 0.87 -6.58 -21.36
CA LEU A 135 0.46 -5.67 -20.29
C LEU A 135 -1.06 -5.48 -20.28
N GLU A 136 -1.68 -5.25 -21.44
CA GLU A 136 -3.13 -5.16 -21.58
C GLU A 136 -3.83 -6.44 -21.10
N SER A 137 -3.34 -7.60 -21.53
CA SER A 137 -3.86 -8.90 -21.08
C SER A 137 -3.74 -9.09 -19.57
N LEU A 138 -2.62 -8.69 -18.97
CA LEU A 138 -2.42 -8.75 -17.53
C LEU A 138 -3.40 -7.82 -16.79
N CYS A 139 -3.51 -6.56 -17.22
CA CYS A 139 -4.41 -5.58 -16.65
C CYS A 139 -5.87 -6.04 -16.70
N GLN A 140 -6.31 -6.63 -17.81
CA GLN A 140 -7.65 -7.19 -17.93
C GLN A 140 -7.88 -8.33 -16.93
N ARG A 141 -7.00 -9.33 -16.88
CA ARG A 141 -7.14 -10.46 -15.94
C ARG A 141 -7.15 -10.03 -14.49
N LEU A 142 -6.31 -9.06 -14.13
CA LEU A 142 -6.27 -8.50 -12.78
C LEU A 142 -7.56 -7.73 -12.50
N GLY A 143 -8.02 -6.90 -13.44
CA GLY A 143 -9.30 -6.19 -13.37
C GLY A 143 -10.47 -7.13 -13.10
N ASP A 144 -10.57 -8.23 -13.85
CA ASP A 144 -11.60 -9.25 -13.66
C ASP A 144 -11.53 -9.89 -12.26
N GLN A 145 -10.33 -10.27 -11.81
CA GLN A 145 -10.15 -10.81 -10.46
C GLN A 145 -10.53 -9.81 -9.37
N TYR A 146 -10.11 -8.55 -9.49
CA TYR A 146 -10.44 -7.50 -8.53
C TYR A 146 -11.95 -7.22 -8.51
N CYS A 147 -12.60 -7.18 -9.67
CA CYS A 147 -14.05 -7.05 -9.79
C CYS A 147 -14.77 -8.19 -9.06
N CYS A 148 -14.39 -9.45 -9.31
CA CYS A 148 -14.96 -10.60 -8.59
C CYS A 148 -14.78 -10.50 -7.07
N ARG A 149 -13.58 -10.09 -6.59
CA ARG A 149 -13.32 -9.89 -5.16
C ARG A 149 -14.16 -8.76 -4.58
N ARG A 150 -14.30 -7.63 -5.27
CA ARG A 150 -15.13 -6.50 -4.85
C ARG A 150 -16.62 -6.89 -4.79
N CYS A 151 -17.13 -7.60 -5.81
CA CYS A 151 -18.48 -8.18 -5.78
C CYS A 151 -18.73 -9.04 -4.54
N LEU A 152 -17.79 -9.93 -4.18
CA LEU A 152 -17.88 -10.75 -2.98
C LEU A 152 -17.94 -9.88 -1.72
N LEU A 153 -17.04 -8.89 -1.59
CA LEU A 153 -16.99 -7.99 -0.43
C LEU A 153 -18.27 -7.16 -0.29
N LEU A 154 -18.79 -6.62 -1.40
CA LEU A 154 -20.06 -5.89 -1.42
C LEU A 154 -21.22 -6.78 -1.02
N LYS A 155 -21.29 -8.01 -1.55
CA LYS A 155 -22.34 -8.96 -1.15
C LYS A 155 -22.24 -9.34 0.32
N ARG A 156 -21.02 -9.50 0.84
CA ARG A 156 -20.78 -9.75 2.27
C ARG A 156 -21.22 -8.56 3.13
N LEU A 157 -20.98 -7.33 2.69
CA LEU A 157 -21.48 -6.12 3.34
C LEU A 157 -23.02 -6.12 3.37
N ASP A 158 -23.68 -6.43 2.26
CA ASP A 158 -25.14 -6.48 2.16
C ASP A 158 -25.75 -7.52 3.12
N LEU A 159 -25.17 -8.72 3.15
CA LEU A 159 -25.60 -9.79 4.05
C LEU A 159 -25.34 -9.46 5.52
N THR A 160 -24.20 -8.82 5.83
CA THR A 160 -23.89 -8.37 7.19
C THR A 160 -24.86 -7.28 7.63
N THR A 161 -25.22 -6.36 6.75
CA THR A 161 -26.21 -5.32 7.03
C THR A 161 -27.59 -5.93 7.28
N SER A 162 -27.95 -6.93 6.48
CA SER A 162 -29.23 -7.64 6.58
C SER A 162 -29.34 -8.47 7.88
N SER A 163 -28.26 -9.05 8.39
CA SER A 163 -28.29 -9.86 9.62
C SER A 163 -28.57 -9.05 10.88
N PHE A 164 -28.30 -7.74 10.88
CA PHE A 164 -28.68 -6.88 12.00
C PHE A 164 -30.20 -6.78 12.19
N HIS A 165 -31.01 -7.06 11.15
CA HIS A 165 -32.48 -7.09 11.28
C HIS A 165 -33.02 -8.38 11.92
N TRP A 166 -32.17 -9.31 12.37
CA TRP A 166 -32.61 -10.59 12.95
C TRP A 166 -32.95 -10.53 14.45
N SER A 167 -32.87 -9.35 15.07
CA SER A 167 -33.30 -9.16 16.46
C SER A 167 -34.36 -8.07 16.56
N ASP A 168 -35.41 -8.30 17.34
CA ASP A 168 -36.54 -7.37 17.53
C ASP A 168 -36.08 -5.94 17.90
N ARG A 169 -35.00 -5.85 18.70
CA ARG A 169 -34.42 -4.56 19.12
C ARG A 169 -33.80 -3.79 17.96
N ALA A 170 -33.13 -4.48 17.05
CA ALA A 170 -32.44 -3.86 15.92
C ALA A 170 -33.37 -3.68 14.71
N GLU A 171 -34.42 -4.49 14.58
CA GLU A 171 -35.49 -4.30 13.60
C GLU A 171 -36.15 -2.92 13.76
N ALA A 172 -36.44 -2.50 15.00
CA ALA A 172 -36.98 -1.17 15.30
C ALA A 172 -36.06 0.00 14.90
N GLN A 173 -34.75 -0.24 14.77
CA GLN A 173 -33.75 0.75 14.33
C GLN A 173 -33.34 0.56 12.87
N GLY A 174 -33.99 -0.38 12.17
CA GLY A 174 -33.60 -0.82 10.85
C GLY A 174 -33.66 0.27 9.79
N GLU A 175 -34.71 1.09 9.80
CA GLU A 175 -34.87 2.19 8.84
C GLU A 175 -33.83 3.29 9.06
N ALA A 176 -33.50 3.62 10.31
CA ALA A 176 -32.43 4.57 10.63
C ALA A 176 -31.06 4.07 10.15
N MET A 177 -30.79 2.77 10.31
CA MET A 177 -29.55 2.16 9.84
C MET A 177 -29.46 2.12 8.30
N LYS A 178 -30.54 1.74 7.61
CA LYS A 178 -30.62 1.76 6.14
C LYS A 178 -30.41 3.17 5.59
N ALA A 179 -31.03 4.18 6.20
CA ALA A 179 -30.88 5.57 5.79
C ALA A 179 -29.41 6.05 5.80
N VAL A 180 -28.59 5.51 6.70
CA VAL A 180 -27.14 5.80 6.76
C VAL A 180 -26.34 4.94 5.77
N LEU A 181 -26.64 3.64 5.67
CA LEU A 181 -25.82 2.70 4.91
C LEU A 181 -26.10 2.69 3.40
N ILE A 182 -27.35 2.92 2.97
CA ILE A 182 -27.74 2.87 1.55
C ILE A 182 -26.92 3.86 0.71
N PRO A 183 -26.80 5.16 1.07
CA PRO A 183 -26.02 6.11 0.27
C PRO A 183 -24.55 5.69 0.12
N ILE A 184 -23.96 5.16 1.19
CA ILE A 184 -22.58 4.65 1.17
C ILE A 184 -22.49 3.44 0.24
N ARG A 185 -23.44 2.51 0.36
CA ARG A 185 -23.46 1.29 -0.44
C ARG A 185 -23.66 1.55 -1.94
N GLU A 186 -24.48 2.53 -2.29
CA GLU A 186 -24.74 2.96 -3.68
C GLU A 186 -23.52 3.64 -4.31
N ALA A 187 -22.69 4.30 -3.51
CA ALA A 187 -21.43 4.87 -3.98
C ALA A 187 -20.33 3.81 -4.23
N LEU A 188 -20.49 2.58 -3.72
CA LEU A 188 -19.49 1.53 -3.84
C LEU A 188 -19.73 0.64 -5.07
N THR A 189 -18.77 0.67 -6.00
CA THR A 189 -18.79 -0.06 -7.26
C THR A 189 -17.87 -1.28 -7.24
N PRO A 190 -18.19 -2.39 -7.94
CA PRO A 190 -17.24 -3.48 -8.13
C PRO A 190 -16.16 -3.17 -9.17
N GLU A 191 -16.37 -2.20 -10.05
CA GLU A 191 -15.43 -1.78 -11.08
C GLU A 191 -14.17 -1.14 -10.46
N SER A 192 -13.06 -1.26 -11.17
CA SER A 192 -11.78 -0.64 -10.81
C SER A 192 -11.59 0.66 -11.57
N ASP A 193 -11.24 1.73 -10.86
CA ASP A 193 -10.88 3.02 -11.46
C ASP A 193 -9.42 3.03 -11.99
N VAL A 194 -8.65 1.97 -11.70
CA VAL A 194 -7.25 1.83 -12.13
C VAL A 194 -7.20 1.41 -13.60
N SER A 195 -6.70 2.32 -14.44
CA SER A 195 -6.41 2.09 -15.86
C SER A 195 -4.92 1.81 -16.12
N ILE A 196 -4.56 1.38 -17.33
CA ILE A 196 -3.16 1.19 -17.76
C ILE A 196 -2.34 2.47 -17.59
N ALA A 197 -2.96 3.63 -17.83
CA ALA A 197 -2.30 4.92 -17.65
C ALA A 197 -1.81 5.10 -16.20
N HIS A 198 -2.65 4.76 -15.21
CA HIS A 198 -2.27 4.76 -13.78
C HIS A 198 -1.13 3.78 -13.47
N VAL A 199 -1.07 2.64 -14.16
CA VAL A 199 0.02 1.65 -14.00
C VAL A 199 1.34 2.20 -14.55
N LEU A 200 1.30 2.90 -15.68
CA LEU A 200 2.48 3.52 -16.29
C LEU A 200 2.97 4.74 -15.50
N ALA A 201 2.03 5.48 -14.93
CA ALA A 201 2.28 6.53 -13.94
C ALA A 201 2.80 5.99 -12.61
N ALA A 202 2.78 4.67 -12.38
CA ALA A 202 3.16 4.12 -11.09
C ALA A 202 4.63 4.40 -10.80
N ARG A 203 4.92 4.66 -9.53
CA ARG A 203 6.23 5.08 -9.05
C ARG A 203 6.77 4.11 -8.01
N ALA A 204 8.05 4.24 -7.67
CA ALA A 204 8.71 3.33 -6.73
C ALA A 204 8.06 3.32 -5.34
N ASP A 205 7.48 4.44 -4.88
CA ASP A 205 6.77 4.51 -3.60
C ASP A 205 5.47 3.69 -3.59
N LEU A 206 4.73 3.61 -4.70
CA LEU A 206 3.50 2.83 -4.81
C LEU A 206 3.75 1.31 -4.75
N SER A 207 4.97 0.87 -5.09
CA SER A 207 5.36 -0.54 -4.95
C SER A 207 5.58 -0.97 -3.50
N ARG A 208 5.66 -0.01 -2.55
CA ARG A 208 5.88 -0.31 -1.14
C ARG A 208 4.58 -0.80 -0.49
N LEU A 209 4.50 -2.10 -0.30
CA LEU A 209 3.41 -2.71 0.46
C LEU A 209 3.51 -2.31 1.94
N VAL A 210 2.63 -1.41 2.37
CA VAL A 210 2.48 -1.09 3.80
C VAL A 210 1.60 -2.17 4.45
N PRO A 211 2.07 -2.86 5.51
CA PRO A 211 1.25 -3.86 6.18
C PRO A 211 -0.07 -3.26 6.67
N ALA A 212 -1.18 -3.96 6.43
CA ALA A 212 -2.51 -3.56 6.90
C ALA A 212 -2.61 -3.47 8.45
N THR A 213 -1.67 -4.09 9.16
CA THR A 213 -1.54 -4.03 10.63
C THR A 213 -0.65 -2.88 11.11
N SER A 214 -0.05 -2.11 10.20
CA SER A 214 0.82 -1.00 10.56
C SER A 214 0.08 0.08 11.36
N LYS A 215 0.84 0.81 12.18
CA LYS A 215 0.31 1.92 12.97
C LYS A 215 -0.42 2.95 12.09
N ALA A 216 0.12 3.24 10.90
CA ALA A 216 -0.48 4.15 9.93
C ALA A 216 -1.85 3.65 9.43
N ALA A 217 -1.93 2.37 9.02
CA ALA A 217 -3.20 1.75 8.58
C ALA A 217 -4.25 1.66 9.71
N ARG A 218 -3.81 1.51 10.96
CA ARG A 218 -4.69 1.46 12.14
C ARG A 218 -5.14 2.82 12.65
N GLN A 219 -4.47 3.90 12.24
CA GLN A 219 -4.80 5.25 12.70
C GLN A 219 -6.17 5.70 12.18
N GLY A 220 -6.54 5.33 10.94
CA GLY A 220 -7.86 5.63 10.36
C GLY A 220 -8.98 4.66 10.76
N THR A 221 -8.65 3.48 11.29
CA THR A 221 -9.63 2.49 11.80
C THR A 221 -9.74 2.50 13.33
N CYS A 222 -9.12 3.49 13.98
CA CYS A 222 -9.31 3.72 15.40
C CYS A 222 -10.76 4.17 15.63
N CYS A 223 -11.49 3.43 16.46
CA CYS A 223 -12.84 3.76 16.83
C CYS A 223 -13.01 3.52 18.32
N ALA A 224 -14.12 3.97 18.89
CA ALA A 224 -14.36 3.84 20.32
C ALA A 224 -14.32 2.37 20.83
N ILE A 225 -14.48 1.41 19.91
CA ILE A 225 -14.38 -0.03 20.13
C ILE A 225 -12.92 -0.52 19.99
N ASN A 226 -12.19 -0.04 18.98
CA ASN A 226 -10.78 -0.37 18.72
C ASN A 226 -9.81 0.67 19.31
N LYS A 227 -10.02 1.07 20.58
CA LYS A 227 -9.16 2.08 21.25
C LYS A 227 -7.78 1.55 21.63
N VAL A 228 -7.66 0.25 21.86
CA VAL A 228 -6.43 -0.35 22.40
C VAL A 228 -5.57 -0.83 21.24
N LEU A 229 -4.52 -0.06 20.90
CA LEU A 229 -3.42 -0.59 20.12
C LEU A 229 -2.76 -1.68 20.97
N MET A 230 -3.03 -2.96 20.65
CA MET A 230 -2.28 -4.06 21.27
C MET A 230 -0.80 -3.81 20.96
N GLY A 231 0.01 -3.64 22.02
CA GLY A 231 1.46 -3.47 21.91
C GLY A 231 2.13 -4.71 21.32
N ASN A 232 3.45 -4.82 21.43
CA ASN A 232 4.14 -6.07 21.07
C ASN A 232 3.52 -7.22 21.88
N VAL A 233 2.73 -8.05 21.20
CA VAL A 233 2.13 -9.26 21.78
C VAL A 233 3.28 -10.25 21.89
N PRO A 234 3.75 -10.59 23.10
CA PRO A 234 4.76 -11.62 23.26
C PRO A 234 4.24 -12.90 22.64
N ASP A 235 5.12 -13.64 21.97
CA ASP A 235 4.77 -14.90 21.33
C ASP A 235 4.00 -15.79 22.32
N ARG A 236 2.74 -16.10 22.00
CA ARG A 236 1.82 -16.83 22.90
C ARG A 236 2.05 -18.35 22.86
N GLY A 237 3.17 -18.78 22.30
CA GLY A 237 3.75 -20.08 22.56
C GLY A 237 3.78 -21.00 21.34
N GLY A 238 4.93 -21.68 21.23
CA GLY A 238 5.17 -22.93 20.51
C GLY A 238 4.90 -22.85 19.03
N ARG A 239 5.90 -22.44 18.24
CA ARG A 239 5.88 -22.78 16.82
C ARG A 239 5.68 -24.30 16.74
N PRO A 240 4.87 -24.83 15.80
CA PRO A 240 4.65 -26.28 15.68
C PRO A 240 5.94 -27.11 15.62
N ASN A 241 7.04 -26.47 15.21
CA ASN A 241 8.38 -27.05 15.11
C ASN A 241 9.17 -27.06 16.45
N GLU A 242 8.70 -26.35 17.47
CA GLU A 242 9.29 -26.22 18.82
C GLU A 242 8.60 -27.11 19.85
N LEU A 243 7.46 -27.71 19.49
CA LEU A 243 6.76 -28.70 20.30
C LEU A 243 7.40 -30.07 20.08
N GLU A 244 8.28 -30.48 20.99
CA GLU A 244 8.77 -31.85 21.04
C GLU A 244 7.58 -32.78 21.35
N ALA A 245 7.24 -33.67 20.43
CA ALA A 245 6.15 -34.62 20.63
C ALA A 245 6.51 -35.53 21.82
N PRO A 246 5.64 -35.68 22.83
CA PRO A 246 5.93 -36.55 23.96
C PRO A 246 6.18 -37.98 23.44
N MET A 247 7.36 -38.52 23.77
CA MET A 247 7.76 -39.88 23.38
C MET A 247 6.67 -40.88 23.78
N PRO A 248 6.11 -41.67 22.85
CA PRO A 248 5.14 -42.70 23.22
C PRO A 248 5.86 -43.80 24.00
N SER A 249 5.35 -44.13 25.19
CA SER A 249 5.86 -45.26 25.97
C SER A 249 5.54 -46.57 25.24
N TRP A 250 6.57 -47.34 24.89
CA TRP A 250 6.41 -48.69 24.36
C TRP A 250 5.87 -49.61 25.47
N GLN A 251 4.66 -50.12 25.30
CA GLN A 251 4.17 -51.23 26.12
C GLN A 251 4.55 -52.54 25.46
N SER A 252 5.22 -53.42 26.20
CA SER A 252 5.52 -54.78 25.74
C SER A 252 4.22 -55.45 25.31
N ARG A 253 4.24 -56.04 24.10
CA ARG A 253 3.16 -56.88 23.60
C ARG A 253 2.99 -58.02 24.61
N ARG A 254 1.85 -58.06 25.31
CA ARG A 254 1.53 -59.16 26.21
C ARG A 254 1.49 -60.45 25.39
N GLU A 255 2.55 -61.24 25.48
CA GLU A 255 2.46 -62.69 25.32
C GLU A 255 1.84 -63.21 26.61
N ASP A 256 0.54 -63.47 26.62
CA ASP A 256 0.06 -64.71 27.22
C ASP A 256 -1.35 -65.09 26.75
N GLY A 257 -1.52 -66.38 26.54
CA GLY A 257 -2.63 -66.98 25.83
C GLY A 257 -3.90 -67.21 26.66
N GLY A 258 -4.96 -67.56 25.93
CA GLY A 258 -5.98 -68.48 26.41
C GLY A 258 -7.23 -67.88 27.03
N GLY A 259 -8.38 -68.30 26.52
CA GLY A 259 -9.51 -68.67 27.39
C GLY A 259 -10.69 -67.70 27.49
N ARG A 260 -11.68 -67.93 26.61
CA ARG A 260 -13.13 -68.09 26.90
C ARG A 260 -13.83 -67.13 27.89
N LYS A 261 -14.87 -66.46 27.34
CA LYS A 261 -16.21 -66.16 27.91
C LYS A 261 -16.33 -65.89 29.42
N ALA A 262 -16.84 -64.70 29.76
CA ALA A 262 -18.16 -64.50 30.42
C ALA A 262 -18.25 -63.10 31.05
N GLY A 263 -19.49 -62.59 31.18
CA GLY A 263 -19.82 -61.68 32.29
C GLY A 263 -20.22 -60.27 31.92
N HIS A 264 -21.47 -60.13 31.45
CA HIS A 264 -22.24 -58.91 31.59
C HIS A 264 -22.40 -58.59 33.10
N GLN A 265 -22.09 -57.37 33.55
CA GLN A 265 -22.85 -56.68 34.62
C GLN A 265 -22.37 -55.23 34.83
N ASN A 266 -23.26 -54.32 34.44
CA ASN A 266 -23.44 -52.94 34.91
C ASN A 266 -23.54 -52.92 36.45
N TRP A 267 -23.04 -51.90 37.16
CA TRP A 267 -23.59 -51.41 38.43
C TRP A 267 -22.97 -50.04 38.82
N GLY A 268 -23.82 -49.01 38.89
CA GLY A 268 -24.04 -48.30 40.16
C GLY A 268 -23.04 -47.24 40.64
N ARG A 269 -23.18 -46.02 40.10
CA ARG A 269 -23.25 -44.72 40.79
C ARG A 269 -22.54 -44.56 42.17
N LYS A 270 -21.47 -43.76 42.16
CA LYS A 270 -20.93 -43.00 43.32
C LYS A 270 -22.02 -42.14 43.98
N LYS A 271 -22.09 -42.17 45.33
CA LYS A 271 -22.08 -40.99 46.21
C LYS A 271 -22.09 -41.41 47.69
N LYS A 272 -21.08 -40.97 48.45
CA LYS A 272 -21.22 -40.57 49.85
C LYS A 272 -20.22 -39.46 50.15
N LYS A 273 -20.71 -38.32 50.63
CA LYS A 273 -19.91 -37.26 51.27
C LYS A 273 -20.70 -36.78 52.47
N LYS A 274 -20.03 -36.83 53.63
CA LYS A 274 -20.46 -36.57 55.01
C LYS A 274 -21.42 -37.60 55.59
#